data_AF-A0A349TAS8-F1
#
_entry.id   AF-A0A349TAS8-F1
#
_cell.length_a   1.000
_cell.length_b   1.000
_cell.length_c   1.000
_cell.angle_alpha   90.00
_cell.angle_beta   90.00
_cell.angle_gamma   90.00
#
_symmetry.space_group_name_H-M   'P 1'
#
loop_
_entity.id
_entity.type
_entity.pdbx_description
1 polymer ?
#
loop_
_entity_poly.entity_id
_entity_poly.type
_entity_poly.pdbx_seq_one_letter_code
_entity_poly.pdbx_strand_id
1 'polypeptide(L)' 'MRVSFIKMHGLGNDFVVLDARDDDLPLVTGANARAIADRTTGIGCDQLILLEEATNADFRMRIFNA' A
#
# COMPACT_ATOMS: atom_id res chain seq x y z
N MET A 1 10.88 -11.31 -3.63
CA MET A 1 10.10 -10.66 -4.71
C MET A 1 10.41 -9.16 -4.66
N ARG A 2 10.37 -8.46 -5.79
CA ARG A 2 10.47 -7.00 -5.83
C ARG A 2 9.11 -6.46 -6.28
N VAL A 3 8.62 -5.44 -5.58
CA VAL A 3 7.35 -4.78 -5.86
C VAL A 3 7.64 -3.30 -5.99
N SER A 4 7.18 -2.70 -7.08
CA SER A 4 7.24 -1.26 -7.25
C SER A 4 6.22 -0.59 -6.33
N PHE A 5 6.60 0.54 -5.76
CA PHE A 5 5.71 1.32 -4.90
C PHE A 5 5.98 2.81 -5.09
N ILE A 6 4.98 3.62 -4.73
CA ILE A 6 5.11 5.07 -4.63
C ILE A 6 5.05 5.43 -3.15
N LYS A 7 5.94 6.32 -2.70
CA LYS A 7 5.88 6.90 -1.36
C LYS A 7 5.60 8.39 -1.44
N MET A 8 4.61 8.83 -0.68
CA MET A 8 4.16 10.21 -0.66
C MET A 8 3.59 10.57 0.72
N HIS A 9 3.29 11.85 0.94
CA HIS A 9 2.64 12.31 2.16
C HIS A 9 1.67 13.44 1.87
N GLY A 10 0.63 13.56 2.71
CA GLY A 10 -0.28 14.69 2.74
C GLY A 10 -0.20 15.36 4.11
N LEU A 11 0.35 16.58 4.17
CA LEU A 11 0.49 17.36 5.42
C LEU A 11 1.18 16.59 6.58
N GLY A 12 2.09 15.67 6.24
CA GLY A 12 2.86 14.89 7.22
C GLY A 12 2.31 13.49 7.49
N ASN A 13 1.07 13.18 7.09
CA ASN A 13 0.57 11.80 7.06
C ASN A 13 1.18 11.10 5.84
N ASP A 14 2.13 10.19 6.07
CA ASP A 14 2.88 9.53 5.01
C ASP A 14 2.36 8.14 4.68
N PHE A 15 2.35 7.80 3.40
CA PHE A 15 1.80 6.54 2.92
C PHE A 15 2.61 5.92 1.79
N VAL A 16 2.54 4.60 1.73
CA VAL A 16 3.04 3.78 0.63
C VAL A 16 1.86 3.36 -0.21
N VAL A 17 1.97 3.49 -1.52
CA VAL A 17 0.95 3.06 -2.49
C VAL A 17 1.47 1.87 -3.27
N LEU A 18 0.70 0.79 -3.27
CA LEU A 18 0.89 -0.38 -4.13
C LEU A 18 -0.24 -0.40 -5.16
N ASP A 19 0.13 -0.54 -6.43
CA ASP A 19 -0.83 -0.64 -7.52
C ASP A 19 -0.99 -2.12 -7.93
N ALA A 20 -2.14 -2.72 -7.58
CA ALA A 20 -2.50 -4.09 -7.93
C ALA A 20 -3.47 -4.15 -9.12
N ARG A 21 -3.63 -3.05 -9.86
CA ARG A 21 -4.45 -3.01 -11.09
C ARG A 21 -3.66 -3.57 -12.27
N ASP A 22 -2.39 -3.17 -12.37
CA ASP A 22 -1.51 -3.52 -13.48
C ASP A 22 -0.63 -4.75 -13.22
N ASP A 23 -0.36 -5.07 -11.94
CA ASP A 23 0.55 -6.14 -11.52
C ASP A 23 -0.17 -7.21 -10.68
N ASP A 24 0.18 -8.47 -10.92
CA ASP A 24 -0.30 -9.62 -10.14
C ASP A 24 0.38 -9.65 -8.76
N LEU A 25 -0.04 -8.74 -7.89
CA LEU A 25 0.48 -8.65 -6.54
C LEU A 25 -0.05 -9.82 -5.68
N PRO A 26 0.82 -10.48 -4.89
CA PRO A 26 0.35 -11.47 -3.94
C PRO A 26 -0.60 -10.83 -2.93
N LEU A 27 -1.50 -11.64 -2.38
CA LEU A 27 -2.48 -11.20 -1.39
C LEU A 27 -1.82 -10.38 -0.26
N VAL A 28 -2.14 -9.09 -0.22
CA VAL A 28 -1.65 -8.18 0.83
C VAL A 28 -2.48 -8.40 2.10
N THR A 29 -1.82 -8.93 3.14
CA THR A 29 -2.42 -9.11 4.45
C THR A 29 -2.07 -7.96 5.41
N GLY A 30 -2.77 -7.87 6.54
CA GLY A 30 -2.42 -6.92 7.59
C GLY A 30 -1.03 -7.16 8.20
N ALA A 31 -0.49 -8.39 8.15
CA ALA A 31 0.87 -8.67 8.58
C ALA A 31 1.91 -8.08 7.60
N ASN A 32 1.66 -8.18 6.29
CA ASN A 32 2.48 -7.53 5.28
C ASN A 32 2.44 -6.00 5.45
N ALA A 33 1.25 -5.43 5.66
CA ALA A 33 1.08 -3.99 5.87
C ALA A 33 1.89 -3.49 7.08
N ARG A 34 1.81 -4.18 8.22
CA ARG A 34 2.62 -3.87 9.41
C ARG A 34 4.13 -3.94 9.15
N ALA A 35 4.59 -4.99 8.48
CA ALA A 35 6.01 -5.14 8.16
C ALA A 35 6.52 -4.04 7.21
N ILE A 36 5.68 -3.60 6.26
CA ILE A 36 6.00 -2.49 5.36
C ILE A 36 6.02 -1.15 6.12
N ALA A 37 5.06 -0.95 7.02
CA ALA A 37 4.88 0.28 7.79
C ALA A 37 5.92 0.48 8.90
N ASP A 38 6.61 -0.58 9.33
CA ASP A 38 7.69 -0.48 10.31
C ASP A 38 8.80 0.47 9.82
N ARG A 39 9.11 1.50 10.62
CA ARG A 39 10.05 2.57 10.25
C ARG A 39 11.53 2.18 10.38
N THR A 40 11.83 1.04 11.02
CA THR A 40 13.21 0.61 11.28
C THR A 40 13.65 -0.45 10.28
N THR A 41 12.74 -1.36 9.94
CA THR A 41 12.98 -2.57 9.16
C THR A 41 12.22 -2.58 7.84
N GLY A 42 11.17 -1.78 7.72
CA GLY A 42 10.35 -1.63 6.52
C GLY A 42 10.62 -0.33 5.76
N ILE A 43 9.63 0.10 4.99
CA ILE A 43 9.66 1.37 4.25
C ILE A 43 9.35 2.54 5.19
N GLY A 44 8.54 2.28 6.23
CA GLY A 44 8.08 3.27 7.19
C GLY A 44 6.96 4.14 6.64
N CYS A 45 5.75 4.06 7.19
CA CYS A 45 4.63 4.94 6.84
C CYS A 45 3.52 4.85 7.88
N ASP A 46 2.65 5.85 7.92
CA ASP A 46 1.43 5.79 8.72
C ASP A 46 0.38 4.85 8.10
N GLN A 47 0.34 4.75 6.76
CA GLN A 47 -0.67 3.97 6.04
C GLN A 47 -0.11 3.26 4.79
N LEU A 48 -0.58 2.04 4.54
CA LEU A 48 -0.41 1.35 3.25
C LEU A 48 -1.71 1.47 2.45
N ILE A 49 -1.62 2.03 1.26
CA ILE A 49 -2.71 2.14 0.29
C ILE A 49 -2.50 1.06 -0.78
N LEU A 50 -3.54 0.27 -1.02
CA LEU A 50 -3.60 -0.71 -2.10
C LEU A 50 -4.66 -0.27 -3.10
N LEU A 51 -4.26 -0.08 -4.35
CA LEU A 51 -5.17 0.15 -5.47
C LEU A 51 -5.48 -1.19 -6.12
N GLU A 52 -6.76 -1.51 -6.29
CA GLU A 52 -7.25 -2.76 -6.86
C GLU A 52 -8.22 -2.44 -8.00
N GLU A 53 -8.41 -3.41 -8.90
CA GLU A 53 -9.50 -3.39 -9.88
C GLU A 53 -10.87 -3.28 -9.19
N ALA A 54 -11.81 -2.58 -9.83
CA ALA A 54 -13.18 -2.42 -9.34
C ALA A 54 -14.19 -2.70 -10.44
N THR A 55 -15.34 -3.29 -10.07
CA THR A 55 -16.39 -3.65 -11.04
C THR A 55 -17.22 -2.43 -11.49
N ASN A 56 -17.42 -1.43 -10.63
CA ASN A 56 -18.33 -0.29 -10.87
C ASN A 56 -17.70 1.07 -10.52
N ALA A 57 -16.38 1.19 -10.60
CA ALA A 57 -15.62 2.41 -10.33
C ALA A 57 -14.29 2.37 -11.10
N ASP A 58 -13.59 3.50 -11.19
CA ASP A 58 -12.27 3.56 -11.85
C ASP A 58 -11.23 2.66 -11.17
N PHE A 59 -11.34 2.48 -9.85
CA PHE A 59 -10.56 1.55 -9.05
C PHE A 59 -11.13 1.43 -7.63
N ARG A 60 -10.70 0.41 -6.89
CA ARG A 60 -10.96 0.23 -5.46
C ARG A 60 -9.71 0.61 -4.68
N MET A 61 -9.89 1.42 -3.65
CA MET A 61 -8.83 1.75 -2.71
C MET A 61 -9.06 1.04 -1.38
N ARG A 62 -8.04 0.31 -0.90
CA ARG A 62 -7.99 -0.24 0.46
C ARG A 62 -6.87 0.42 1.24
N ILE A 63 -7.17 0.76 2.50
CA ILE A 63 -6.20 1.34 3.42
C ILE A 63 -5.96 0.35 4.55
N PHE A 64 -4.68 0.12 4.85
CA PHE A 64 -4.23 -0.53 6.07
C PHE A 64 -3.49 0.52 6.91
N ASN A 65 -3.90 0.69 8.16
CA ASN A 65 -3.13 1.48 9.11
C ASN A 65 -1.96 0.65 9.65
N ALA A 66 -0.88 1.34 10.02
CA ALA A 66 0.28 0.74 10.69
C ALA A 66 -0.09 -0.02 11.96
#